data_AF-A0A7Y2G919-F1
#
_entry.id   AF-A0A7Y2G919-F1
#
_cell.length_a   1.000
_cell.length_b   1.000
_cell.length_c   1.000
_cell.angle_alpha   90.00
_cell.angle_beta   90.00
_cell.angle_gamma   90.00
#
_symmetry.space_group_name_H-M   'P 1'
#
loop_
_entity.id
_entity.type
_entity.pdbx_description
1 polymer ?
#
loop_
_entity_poly.entity_id
_entity_poly.type
_entity_poly.pdbx_seq_one_letter_code
_entity_poly.pdbx_strand_id
1 'polypeptide(L)'
;YGLADLGPDEMETLQAGEIHAGNRALVSPGTGLGECLLLRDGNRHLPVGSEGGHADFAPRTDEEIDLLRYLRPIWGRVSVERVVSGPGLVNVFCWLRDTGVVEDDSGIAAGPGDSAPAARISEAALAETSRIATEALRVWISAFGSHAGNTALRGYAVGGVYLGGGIPLRILPALRGPAFLEAFCPKSPHEAMLRQVPVHVVLSADTTLTGAACVARDAVT
;
A
#
# COMPACT_ATOMS: atom_id res chain seq x y z
N TYR A 1 -13.05 2.83 12.14
CA TYR A 1 -14.20 3.70 12.44
C TYR A 1 -14.31 4.88 11.47
N GLY A 2 -13.30 5.74 11.30
CA GLY A 2 -13.40 6.90 10.39
C GLY A 2 -13.69 6.57 8.91
N LEU A 3 -13.35 5.36 8.42
CA LEU A 3 -13.70 4.91 7.07
C LEU A 3 -15.22 4.73 6.83
N ALA A 4 -16.01 4.50 7.89
CA ALA A 4 -17.44 4.28 7.75
C ALA A 4 -18.20 5.57 7.39
N ASP A 5 -17.60 6.73 7.70
CA ASP A 5 -18.21 8.05 7.56
C ASP A 5 -17.73 8.82 6.32
N LEU A 6 -16.84 8.22 5.51
CA LEU A 6 -16.28 8.88 4.34
C LEU A 6 -17.33 9.07 3.24
N GLY A 7 -17.52 10.32 2.84
CA GLY A 7 -18.29 10.67 1.65
C GLY A 7 -17.56 10.33 0.35
N PRO A 8 -18.26 10.30 -0.79
CA PRO A 8 -17.66 10.06 -2.11
C PRO A 8 -16.53 11.05 -2.46
N ASP A 9 -16.66 12.31 -2.04
CA ASP A 9 -15.68 13.37 -2.32
C ASP A 9 -14.41 13.29 -1.44
N GLU A 10 -14.40 12.40 -0.45
CA GLU A 10 -13.26 12.19 0.45
C GLU A 10 -12.36 11.03 0.00
N MET A 11 -12.60 10.51 -1.21
CA MET A 11 -11.91 9.35 -1.76
C MET A 11 -11.66 9.50 -3.27
N GLU A 12 -10.49 9.07 -3.73
CA GLU A 12 -10.21 8.85 -5.15
C GLU A 12 -10.40 7.36 -5.47
N THR A 13 -11.12 7.05 -6.55
CA THR A 13 -11.36 5.65 -6.95
C THR A 13 -10.32 5.20 -7.98
N LEU A 14 -9.55 4.15 -7.65
CA LEU A 14 -8.64 3.50 -8.58
C LEU A 14 -9.35 2.39 -9.38
N GLN A 15 -10.24 1.65 -8.72
CA GLN A 15 -11.09 0.63 -9.34
C GLN A 15 -12.51 0.79 -8.80
N ALA A 16 -13.48 1.08 -9.66
CA ALA A 16 -14.87 1.27 -9.23
C ALA A 16 -15.48 -0.03 -8.67
N GLY A 17 -15.18 -1.16 -9.32
CA GLY A 17 -15.72 -2.47 -8.93
C GLY A 17 -17.24 -2.52 -8.93
N GLU A 18 -17.79 -3.45 -8.16
CA GLU A 18 -19.20 -3.56 -7.82
C GLU A 18 -19.37 -3.37 -6.31
N ILE A 19 -20.34 -2.54 -5.91
CA ILE A 19 -20.59 -2.28 -4.49
C ILE A 19 -21.31 -3.49 -3.89
N HIS A 20 -20.55 -4.34 -3.20
CA HIS A 20 -21.11 -5.44 -2.42
C HIS A 20 -21.16 -5.12 -0.93
N ALA A 21 -22.19 -5.65 -0.28
CA ALA A 21 -22.31 -5.56 1.15
C ALA A 21 -21.42 -6.65 1.79
N GLY A 22 -20.19 -6.31 2.16
CA GLY A 22 -19.21 -7.26 2.72
C GLY A 22 -18.15 -6.62 3.60
N ASN A 23 -17.15 -7.44 3.94
CA ASN A 23 -15.98 -6.97 4.68
C ASN A 23 -15.20 -5.93 3.87
N ARG A 24 -14.48 -5.06 4.57
CA ARG A 24 -13.57 -4.09 3.95
C ARG A 24 -12.16 -4.29 4.49
N ALA A 25 -11.18 -3.78 3.76
CA ALA A 25 -9.79 -3.77 4.19
C ALA A 25 -9.22 -2.36 4.13
N LEU A 26 -8.35 -2.03 5.08
CA LEU A 26 -7.53 -0.82 5.09
C LEU A 26 -6.06 -1.23 5.01
N VAL A 27 -5.33 -0.66 4.06
CA VAL A 27 -3.88 -0.80 3.96
C VAL A 27 -3.26 0.59 3.90
N SER A 28 -2.33 0.88 4.80
CA SER A 28 -1.88 2.25 5.08
C SER A 28 -0.36 2.32 5.22
N PRO A 29 0.39 2.48 4.11
CA PRO A 29 1.82 2.70 4.17
C PRO A 29 2.15 4.12 4.64
N GLY A 30 3.14 4.21 5.52
CA GLY A 30 3.67 5.43 6.10
C GLY A 30 5.13 5.22 6.54
N THR A 31 5.46 5.57 7.78
CA THR A 31 6.75 5.17 8.38
C THR A 31 6.86 3.65 8.51
N GLY A 32 5.75 2.98 8.80
CA GLY A 32 5.57 1.53 8.72
C GLY A 32 4.43 1.15 7.77
N LEU A 33 3.83 -0.02 7.97
CA LEU A 33 2.71 -0.52 7.17
C LEU A 33 1.54 -0.97 8.05
N GLY A 34 0.54 -0.11 8.20
CA GLY A 34 -0.69 -0.44 8.92
C GLY A 34 -1.64 -1.28 8.06
N GLU A 35 -2.24 -2.31 8.66
CA GLU A 35 -3.28 -3.13 8.05
C GLU A 35 -4.45 -3.30 9.04
N CYS A 36 -5.68 -3.26 8.54
CA CYS A 36 -6.87 -3.51 9.34
C CYS A 36 -7.97 -4.13 8.48
N LEU A 37 -8.70 -5.09 9.04
CA LEU A 37 -9.91 -5.62 8.44
C LEU A 37 -11.13 -5.00 9.12
N LEU A 38 -12.16 -4.72 8.34
CA LEU A 38 -13.44 -4.24 8.84
C LEU A 38 -14.48 -5.31 8.54
N LEU A 39 -14.82 -6.10 9.55
CA LEU A 39 -15.78 -7.19 9.43
C LEU A 39 -17.19 -6.62 9.41
N ARG A 40 -18.00 -7.06 8.46
CA ARG A 40 -19.39 -6.62 8.37
C ARG A 40 -20.24 -7.37 9.40
N ASP A 41 -20.94 -6.60 10.23
CA ASP A 41 -21.97 -7.09 11.15
C ASP A 41 -23.27 -6.30 10.92
N GLY A 42 -24.18 -6.88 10.14
CA GLY A 42 -25.38 -6.19 9.66
C GLY A 42 -25.05 -4.94 8.84
N ASN A 43 -25.36 -3.76 9.40
CA ASN A 43 -25.07 -2.44 8.80
C ASN A 43 -23.84 -1.76 9.40
N ARG A 44 -23.10 -2.45 10.28
CA ARG A 44 -21.90 -1.94 10.94
C ARG A 44 -20.65 -2.64 10.41
N HIS A 45 -19.52 -1.98 10.61
CA HIS A 45 -18.20 -2.53 10.35
C HIS A 45 -17.40 -2.55 11.65
N LEU A 46 -17.06 -3.75 12.11
CA LEU A 46 -16.24 -3.99 13.29
C LEU A 46 -14.76 -4.04 12.87
N PRO A 47 -13.91 -3.09 13.31
CA PRO A 47 -12.51 -3.13 12.97
C PRO A 47 -11.77 -4.21 13.77
N VAL A 48 -10.95 -4.96 13.07
CA VAL A 48 -10.03 -5.96 13.59
C VAL A 48 -8.63 -5.45 13.28
N GLY A 49 -7.95 -4.95 14.30
CA GLY A 49 -6.55 -4.54 14.20
C GLY A 49 -5.68 -5.74 13.83
N SER A 50 -4.71 -5.54 12.95
CA SER A 50 -3.72 -6.55 12.59
C SER A 50 -2.32 -5.94 12.53
N GLU A 51 -1.32 -6.81 12.65
CA GLU A 51 0.09 -6.51 12.37
C GLU A 51 0.47 -7.05 10.97
N GLY A 52 -0.48 -7.00 10.03
CA GLY A 52 -0.37 -7.65 8.72
C GLY A 52 0.79 -7.13 7.87
N GLY A 53 1.21 -5.89 8.08
CA GLY A 53 2.39 -5.32 7.43
C GLY A 53 3.71 -6.00 7.84
N HIS A 54 3.74 -6.63 9.02
CA HIS A 54 4.87 -7.44 9.46
C HIS A 54 4.83 -8.88 8.90
N ALA A 55 3.79 -9.31 8.19
CA ALA A 55 3.82 -10.61 7.52
C ALA A 55 4.98 -10.69 6.50
N ASP A 56 5.39 -11.90 6.13
CA ASP A 56 6.50 -12.11 5.20
C ASP A 56 6.20 -11.51 3.81
N PHE A 57 7.22 -10.94 3.18
CA PHE A 57 7.13 -10.49 1.81
C PHE A 57 7.03 -11.70 0.87
N ALA A 58 5.99 -11.72 0.03
CA ALA A 58 5.71 -12.79 -0.91
C ALA A 58 6.05 -12.34 -2.34
N PRO A 59 7.31 -12.49 -2.80
CA PRO A 59 7.70 -12.07 -4.15
C PRO A 59 7.04 -12.96 -5.21
N ARG A 60 6.66 -12.35 -6.34
CA ARG A 60 5.89 -12.99 -7.41
C ARG A 60 6.63 -13.00 -8.74
N THR A 61 7.47 -12.00 -8.97
CA THR A 61 8.26 -11.81 -10.19
C THR A 61 9.73 -12.07 -9.90
N ASP A 62 10.52 -12.37 -10.93
CA ASP A 62 11.98 -12.49 -10.79
C ASP A 62 12.60 -11.22 -10.19
N GLU A 63 12.05 -10.07 -10.57
CA GLU A 63 12.41 -8.76 -10.00
C GLU A 63 12.17 -8.68 -8.48
N GLU A 64 10.98 -9.08 -8.01
CA GLU A 64 10.67 -9.10 -6.59
C GLU A 64 11.50 -10.16 -5.83
N ILE A 65 11.84 -11.27 -6.49
CA ILE A 65 12.74 -12.30 -5.95
C ILE A 65 14.16 -11.75 -5.77
N ASP A 66 14.65 -10.97 -6.72
CA ASP A 66 15.97 -10.34 -6.64
C ASP A 66 16.02 -9.25 -5.56
N LEU A 67 14.95 -8.46 -5.43
CA LEU A 67 14.77 -7.56 -4.29
C LEU A 67 14.81 -8.32 -2.96
N LEU A 68 14.10 -9.45 -2.83
CA LEU A 68 14.16 -10.28 -1.64
C LEU A 68 15.58 -10.78 -1.36
N ARG A 69 16.31 -11.24 -2.39
CA ARG A 69 17.71 -11.70 -2.28
C ARG A 69 18.63 -10.59 -1.81
N TYR A 70 18.40 -9.35 -2.25
CA TYR A 70 19.15 -8.18 -1.81
C TYR A 70 18.86 -7.81 -0.34
N LEU A 71 17.59 -7.85 0.09
CA LEU A 71 17.21 -7.45 1.46
C LEU A 71 17.51 -8.50 2.53
N ARG A 72 17.55 -9.78 2.16
CA ARG A 72 17.71 -10.90 3.09
C ARG A 72 19.04 -10.87 3.88
N PRO A 73 20.21 -10.58 3.29
CA PRO A 73 21.46 -10.43 4.04
C PRO A 73 21.45 -9.27 5.04
N ILE A 74 20.62 -8.24 4.82
CA ILE A 74 20.55 -7.05 5.68
C ILE A 74 19.66 -7.29 6.90
N TRP A 75 18.49 -7.92 6.70
CA TRP A 75 17.45 -8.04 7.74
C TRP A 75 17.14 -9.48 8.17
N GLY A 76 17.71 -10.48 7.49
CA GLY A 76 17.32 -11.88 7.65
C GLY A 76 15.91 -12.11 7.09
N ARG A 77 14.88 -11.97 7.94
CA ARG A 77 13.49 -12.05 7.49
C ARG A 77 13.07 -10.71 6.88
N VAL A 78 12.41 -10.76 5.74
CA VAL A 78 11.89 -9.57 5.03
C VAL A 78 10.38 -9.56 5.15
N SER A 79 9.84 -8.62 5.93
CA SER A 79 8.39 -8.38 5.99
C SER A 79 7.92 -7.52 4.83
N VAL A 80 6.61 -7.49 4.58
CA VAL A 80 6.01 -6.61 3.58
C VAL A 80 6.35 -5.14 3.88
N GLU A 81 6.32 -4.72 5.15
CA GLU A 81 6.70 -3.36 5.56
C GLU A 81 8.11 -2.95 5.11
N ARG A 82 9.05 -3.90 5.01
CA ARG A 82 10.41 -3.63 4.52
C ARG A 82 10.46 -3.27 3.03
N VAL A 83 9.36 -3.50 2.31
CA VAL A 83 9.21 -3.14 0.90
C VAL A 83 8.16 -2.03 0.75
N VAL A 84 7.01 -2.17 1.40
CA VAL A 84 5.83 -1.28 1.27
C VAL A 84 5.71 -0.36 2.48
N SER A 85 6.65 0.57 2.58
CA SER A 85 6.63 1.72 3.51
C SER A 85 7.49 2.84 2.93
N GLY A 86 7.61 3.97 3.62
CA GLY A 86 8.57 5.02 3.27
C GLY A 86 10.01 4.49 3.23
N PRO A 87 10.52 3.88 4.32
CA PRO A 87 11.81 3.19 4.31
C PRO A 87 11.86 2.04 3.28
N GLY A 88 10.73 1.39 3.02
CA GLY A 88 10.61 0.37 1.99
C GLY A 88 10.88 0.90 0.57
N LEU A 89 10.40 2.11 0.23
CA LEU A 89 10.73 2.75 -1.05
C LEU A 89 12.23 3.02 -1.17
N VAL A 90 12.88 3.42 -0.07
CA VAL A 90 14.33 3.59 -0.04
C VAL A 90 15.05 2.26 -0.24
N ASN A 91 14.55 1.17 0.35
CA ASN A 91 15.11 -0.17 0.14
C ASN A 91 15.03 -0.62 -1.32
N VAL A 92 13.90 -0.38 -2.00
CA VAL A 92 13.75 -0.67 -3.43
C VAL A 92 14.71 0.17 -4.27
N PHE A 93 14.83 1.46 -3.96
CA PHE A 93 15.77 2.35 -4.62
C PHE A 93 17.23 1.90 -4.45
N CYS A 94 17.65 1.58 -3.22
CA CYS A 94 19.00 1.08 -2.94
C CYS A 94 19.28 -0.23 -3.64
N TRP A 95 18.31 -1.15 -3.70
CA TRP A 95 18.45 -2.39 -4.46
C TRP A 95 18.76 -2.12 -5.93
N LEU A 96 17.95 -1.29 -6.61
CA LEU A 96 18.17 -0.95 -8.02
C LEU A 96 19.55 -0.33 -8.26
N ARG A 97 19.96 0.59 -7.38
CA ARG A 97 21.25 1.28 -7.46
C ARG A 97 22.41 0.33 -7.25
N ASP A 98 22.39 -0.43 -6.16
CA ASP A 98 23.53 -1.24 -5.72
C ASP A 98 23.74 -2.47 -6.62
N THR A 99 22.67 -2.95 -7.28
CA THR A 99 22.75 -4.04 -8.27
C THR A 99 23.05 -3.56 -9.69
N GLY A 100 22.98 -2.24 -9.93
CA GLY A 100 23.20 -1.65 -11.25
C GLY A 100 22.12 -2.01 -12.28
N VAL A 101 20.95 -2.47 -11.83
CA VAL A 101 19.80 -2.75 -12.71
C VAL A 101 19.35 -1.48 -13.43
N VAL A 102 19.44 -0.33 -12.76
CA VAL A 102 19.23 0.99 -13.34
C VAL A 102 20.38 1.91 -12.95
N GLU A 103 20.92 2.63 -13.93
CA GLU A 103 21.90 3.68 -13.69
C GLU A 103 21.32 4.78 -12.78
N ASP A 104 22.05 5.14 -11.73
CA ASP A 104 21.64 6.17 -10.79
C ASP A 104 21.88 7.57 -11.36
N ASP A 105 20.82 8.19 -11.84
CA ASP A 105 20.76 9.57 -12.34
C ASP A 105 20.18 10.55 -11.31
N SER A 106 19.94 10.10 -10.07
CA SER A 106 19.12 10.82 -9.11
C SER A 106 19.88 11.86 -8.28
N GLY A 107 21.17 11.63 -8.02
CA GLY A 107 21.93 12.38 -7.02
C GLY A 107 21.37 12.28 -5.59
N ILE A 108 20.55 11.26 -5.29
CA ILE A 108 19.94 11.03 -3.97
C ILE A 108 20.84 10.10 -3.15
N ALA A 109 21.45 10.64 -2.10
CA ALA A 109 22.11 9.83 -1.09
C ALA A 109 21.08 9.08 -0.24
N ALA A 110 21.19 7.75 -0.19
CA ALA A 110 20.28 6.86 0.51
C ALA A 110 20.97 5.57 0.96
N GLY A 111 20.70 5.11 2.18
CA GLY A 111 21.06 3.79 2.66
C GLY A 111 19.82 2.92 2.94
N PRO A 112 19.95 1.57 2.91
CA PRO A 112 18.86 0.67 3.26
C PRO A 112 18.32 0.96 4.68
N GLY A 113 17.00 1.15 4.78
CA GLY A 113 16.30 1.46 6.03
C GLY A 113 16.21 2.95 6.37
N ASP A 114 16.81 3.85 5.60
CA ASP A 114 16.66 5.29 5.81
C ASP A 114 15.23 5.74 5.54
N SER A 115 14.71 6.65 6.35
CA SER A 115 13.37 7.23 6.15
C SER A 115 13.39 8.55 5.37
N ALA A 116 14.45 9.35 5.52
CA ALA A 116 14.51 10.71 5.01
C ALA A 116 14.48 10.80 3.46
N PRO A 117 15.13 9.91 2.69
CA PRO A 117 15.14 10.02 1.23
C PRO A 117 13.81 9.69 0.54
N ALA A 118 12.88 9.02 1.22
CA ALA A 118 11.65 8.50 0.62
C ALA A 118 10.83 9.59 -0.11
N ALA A 119 10.69 10.77 0.48
CA ALA A 119 9.96 11.89 -0.12
C ALA A 119 10.63 12.35 -1.42
N ARG A 120 11.95 12.58 -1.39
CA ARG A 120 12.74 13.00 -2.56
C ARG A 120 12.68 11.97 -3.69
N ILE A 121 12.71 10.68 -3.35
CA ILE A 121 12.57 9.59 -4.34
C ILE A 121 11.19 9.67 -4.98
N SER A 122 10.11 9.74 -4.19
CA SER A 122 8.76 9.85 -4.77
C SER A 122 8.54 11.12 -5.57
N GLU A 123 9.11 12.26 -5.15
CA GLU A 123 9.04 13.53 -5.87
C GLU A 123 9.78 13.46 -7.22
N ALA A 124 11.00 12.93 -7.24
CA ALA A 124 11.78 12.75 -8.46
C ALA A 124 11.10 11.77 -9.44
N ALA A 125 10.48 10.71 -8.91
CA ALA A 125 9.72 9.75 -9.69
C ALA A 125 8.48 10.39 -10.35
N LEU A 126 7.71 11.18 -9.59
CA LEU A 126 6.50 11.86 -10.06
C LEU A 126 6.81 13.00 -11.04
N ALA A 127 7.96 13.67 -10.86
CA ALA A 127 8.44 14.71 -11.77
C ALA A 127 9.18 14.15 -12.99
N GLU A 128 9.37 12.82 -13.06
CA GLU A 128 10.12 12.12 -14.11
C GLU A 128 11.55 12.67 -14.29
N THR A 129 12.17 13.15 -13.22
CA THR A 129 13.53 13.72 -13.24
C THR A 129 14.63 12.72 -12.92
N SER A 130 14.27 11.50 -12.50
CA SER A 130 15.21 10.41 -12.26
C SER A 130 14.59 9.07 -12.63
N ARG A 131 15.23 8.36 -13.56
CA ARG A 131 14.76 7.08 -14.08
C ARG A 131 14.79 5.99 -13.01
N ILE A 132 15.82 5.97 -12.15
CA ILE A 132 15.89 5.02 -11.03
C ILE A 132 14.80 5.30 -9.99
N ALA A 133 14.45 6.56 -9.75
CA ALA A 133 13.37 6.92 -8.83
C ALA A 133 12.01 6.48 -9.37
N THR A 134 11.74 6.73 -10.66
CA THR A 134 10.53 6.26 -11.35
C THR A 134 10.40 4.74 -11.28
N GLU A 135 11.50 4.02 -11.53
CA GLU A 135 11.51 2.55 -11.46
C GLU A 135 11.30 2.03 -10.03
N ALA A 136 11.96 2.65 -9.04
CA ALA A 136 11.76 2.29 -7.64
C ALA A 136 10.30 2.47 -7.22
N LEU A 137 9.66 3.57 -7.63
CA LEU A 137 8.25 3.82 -7.34
C LEU A 137 7.34 2.81 -8.05
N ARG A 138 7.64 2.42 -9.30
CA ARG A 138 6.89 1.39 -10.03
C ARG A 138 6.92 0.05 -9.30
N VAL A 139 8.10 -0.43 -8.91
CA VAL A 139 8.28 -1.70 -8.18
C VAL A 139 7.58 -1.64 -6.82
N TRP A 140 7.70 -0.53 -6.11
CA TRP A 140 7.01 -0.30 -4.84
C TRP A 140 5.48 -0.34 -4.99
N ILE A 141 4.92 0.33 -6.01
CA ILE A 141 3.48 0.33 -6.29
C ILE A 141 2.98 -1.08 -6.65
N SER A 142 3.76 -1.83 -7.42
CA SER A 142 3.45 -3.23 -7.73
C SER A 142 3.41 -4.09 -6.46
N ALA A 143 4.41 -4.00 -5.59
CA ALA A 143 4.43 -4.72 -4.31
C ALA A 143 3.26 -4.30 -3.40
N PHE A 144 2.92 -3.02 -3.39
CA PHE A 144 1.77 -2.48 -2.65
C PHE A 144 0.44 -3.04 -3.16
N GLY A 145 0.20 -3.02 -4.47
CA GLY A 145 -0.98 -3.60 -5.09
C GLY A 145 -1.12 -5.09 -4.78
N SER A 146 -0.01 -5.83 -4.87
CA SER A 146 0.03 -7.25 -4.51
C SER A 146 -0.41 -7.52 -3.08
N HIS A 147 0.15 -6.76 -2.13
CA HIS A 147 -0.18 -6.90 -0.72
C HIS A 147 -1.64 -6.56 -0.45
N ALA A 148 -2.13 -5.43 -0.98
CA ALA A 148 -3.52 -5.03 -0.87
C ALA A 148 -4.48 -6.10 -1.42
N GLY A 149 -4.15 -6.74 -2.53
CA GLY A 149 -4.93 -7.86 -3.06
C GLY A 149 -4.89 -9.09 -2.14
N ASN A 150 -3.75 -9.37 -1.50
CA ASN A 150 -3.63 -10.46 -0.54
C ASN A 150 -4.48 -10.17 0.71
N THR A 151 -4.49 -8.92 1.18
CA THR A 151 -5.34 -8.47 2.28
C THR A 151 -6.81 -8.62 1.92
N ALA A 152 -7.20 -8.26 0.68
CA ALA A 152 -8.56 -8.45 0.19
C ALA A 152 -8.99 -9.93 0.22
N LEU A 153 -8.12 -10.85 -0.22
CA LEU A 153 -8.40 -12.29 -0.15
C LEU A 153 -8.53 -12.78 1.30
N ARG A 154 -7.60 -12.41 2.18
CA ARG A 154 -7.59 -12.84 3.59
C ARG A 154 -8.85 -12.41 4.34
N GLY A 155 -9.29 -11.19 4.09
CA GLY A 155 -10.49 -10.63 4.72
C GLY A 155 -11.79 -10.95 3.99
N TYR A 156 -11.73 -11.59 2.82
CA TYR A 156 -12.84 -11.63 1.85
C TYR A 156 -13.49 -10.24 1.69
N ALA A 157 -12.65 -9.23 1.45
CA ALA A 157 -12.98 -7.81 1.52
C ALA A 157 -13.74 -7.30 0.27
N VAL A 158 -14.80 -8.02 -0.12
CA VAL A 158 -15.62 -7.69 -1.29
C VAL A 158 -16.38 -6.36 -1.16
N GLY A 159 -16.47 -5.81 0.05
CA GLY A 159 -17.04 -4.50 0.31
C GLY A 159 -16.07 -3.34 0.04
N GLY A 160 -14.82 -3.63 -0.33
CA GLY A 160 -13.85 -2.64 -0.80
C GLY A 160 -12.51 -2.66 -0.06
N VAL A 161 -11.49 -2.15 -0.73
CA VAL A 161 -10.14 -1.94 -0.22
C VAL A 161 -9.84 -0.44 -0.21
N TYR A 162 -9.41 0.04 0.95
CA TYR A 162 -9.13 1.44 1.20
C TYR A 162 -7.64 1.62 1.45
N LEU A 163 -7.02 2.50 0.66
CA LEU A 163 -5.61 2.84 0.75
C LEU A 163 -5.50 4.12 1.57
N GLY A 164 -5.02 3.97 2.81
CA GLY A 164 -4.92 5.05 3.78
C GLY A 164 -3.50 5.57 3.94
N GLY A 165 -3.36 6.58 4.79
CA GLY A 165 -2.06 7.14 5.16
C GLY A 165 -1.53 8.18 4.19
N GLY A 166 -0.43 8.83 4.56
CA GLY A 166 0.10 9.96 3.82
C GLY A 166 0.79 9.59 2.51
N ILE A 167 1.28 8.36 2.35
CA ILE A 167 2.01 7.96 1.14
C ILE A 167 1.05 7.84 -0.05
N PRO A 168 -0.05 7.05 -0.01
CA PRO A 168 -0.95 6.91 -1.17
C PRO A 168 -1.50 8.24 -1.68
N LEU A 169 -1.75 9.21 -0.79
CA LEU A 169 -2.15 10.56 -1.17
C LEU A 169 -1.06 11.30 -1.97
N ARG A 170 0.21 11.24 -1.51
CA ARG A 170 1.33 11.92 -2.19
C ARG A 170 1.66 11.32 -3.56
N ILE A 171 1.54 10.00 -3.69
CA ILE A 171 1.84 9.28 -4.94
C ILE A 171 0.60 9.02 -5.81
N LEU A 172 -0.52 9.69 -5.52
CA LEU A 172 -1.79 9.48 -6.22
C LEU A 172 -1.68 9.54 -7.76
N PRO A 173 -0.91 10.48 -8.35
CA PRO A 173 -0.74 10.49 -9.81
C PRO A 173 -0.13 9.19 -10.35
N ALA A 174 0.82 8.59 -9.64
CA ALA A 174 1.42 7.31 -10.02
C ALA A 174 0.49 6.12 -9.74
N LEU A 175 -0.33 6.17 -8.69
CA LEU A 175 -1.32 5.11 -8.38
C LEU A 175 -2.45 5.01 -9.41
N ARG A 176 -2.73 6.09 -10.17
CA ARG A 176 -3.64 6.04 -11.32
C ARG A 176 -3.07 5.25 -12.51
N GLY A 177 -1.76 5.00 -12.51
CA GLY A 177 -1.12 4.11 -13.46
C GLY A 177 -1.51 2.64 -13.24
N PRO A 178 -1.18 1.74 -14.19
CA PRO A 178 -1.69 0.37 -14.17
C PRO A 178 -1.03 -0.53 -13.11
N ALA A 179 0.19 -0.21 -12.67
CA ALA A 179 1.04 -1.09 -11.86
C ALA A 179 0.37 -1.60 -10.57
N PHE A 180 -0.45 -0.78 -9.90
CA PHE A 180 -1.15 -1.19 -8.70
C PHE A 180 -2.18 -2.30 -9.01
N LEU A 181 -3.07 -2.08 -9.98
CA LEU A 181 -4.16 -3.01 -10.29
C LEU A 181 -3.67 -4.25 -11.04
N GLU A 182 -2.64 -4.10 -11.87
CA GLU A 182 -1.92 -5.24 -12.48
C GLU A 182 -1.33 -6.17 -11.44
N ALA A 183 -0.93 -5.65 -10.27
CA ALA A 183 -0.44 -6.47 -9.18
C ALA A 183 -1.52 -6.96 -8.21
N PHE A 184 -2.59 -6.17 -8.05
CA PHE A 184 -3.72 -6.47 -7.17
C PHE A 184 -4.55 -7.65 -7.68
N CYS A 185 -4.93 -7.65 -8.95
CA CYS A 185 -5.93 -8.56 -9.52
C CYS A 185 -5.47 -10.01 -9.76
N PRO A 186 -4.25 -10.33 -10.28
CA PRO A 186 -3.95 -11.67 -10.77
C PRO A 186 -3.65 -12.66 -9.62
N LYS A 187 -4.72 -13.14 -8.98
CA LYS A 187 -4.67 -14.13 -7.89
C LYS A 187 -5.64 -15.26 -8.16
N SER A 188 -5.24 -16.17 -9.04
CA SER A 188 -6.04 -17.36 -9.38
C SER A 188 -6.41 -18.16 -8.12
N PRO A 189 -7.65 -18.66 -7.99
CA PRO A 189 -8.77 -18.56 -8.95
C PRO A 189 -9.66 -17.32 -8.78
N HIS A 190 -9.26 -16.37 -7.93
CA HIS A 190 -10.08 -15.26 -7.46
C HIS A 190 -9.92 -13.95 -8.25
N GLU A 191 -9.22 -13.97 -9.38
CA GLU A 191 -8.95 -12.78 -10.20
C GLU A 191 -10.25 -12.07 -10.67
N ALA A 192 -11.27 -12.84 -11.07
CA ALA A 192 -12.57 -12.27 -11.43
C ALA A 192 -13.25 -11.55 -10.26
N MET A 193 -13.15 -12.11 -9.04
CA MET A 193 -13.66 -11.46 -7.83
C MET A 193 -12.87 -10.19 -7.52
N LEU A 194 -11.54 -10.22 -7.58
CA LEU A 194 -10.71 -9.06 -7.28
C LEU A 194 -10.93 -7.89 -8.24
N ARG A 195 -11.23 -8.15 -9.53
CA ARG A 195 -11.64 -7.09 -10.49
C ARG A 195 -12.95 -6.39 -10.13
N GLN A 196 -13.80 -7.04 -9.33
CA GLN A 196 -15.07 -6.47 -8.85
C GLN A 196 -14.91 -5.77 -7.49
N VAL A 197 -13.78 -5.89 -6.80
CA VAL A 197 -13.59 -5.23 -5.50
C VAL A 197 -13.36 -3.73 -5.70
N PRO A 198 -14.15 -2.83 -5.10
CA PRO A 198 -13.86 -1.40 -5.15
C PRO A 198 -12.52 -1.08 -4.47
N VAL A 199 -11.69 -0.25 -5.10
CA VAL A 199 -10.40 0.20 -4.55
C VAL A 199 -10.35 1.72 -4.53
N HIS A 200 -10.14 2.27 -3.34
CA HIS A 200 -10.17 3.71 -3.10
C HIS A 200 -8.93 4.19 -2.36
N VAL A 201 -8.41 5.35 -2.74
CA VAL A 201 -7.44 6.12 -1.94
C VAL A 201 -8.21 7.11 -1.07
N VAL A 202 -7.95 7.08 0.23
CA VAL A 202 -8.56 8.01 1.19
C VAL A 202 -7.86 9.36 1.10
N LEU A 203 -8.61 10.42 0.78
CA LEU A 203 -8.06 11.77 0.59
C LEU A 203 -7.97 12.56 1.89
N SER A 204 -8.77 12.22 2.90
CA SER A 204 -8.80 12.91 4.18
C SER A 204 -7.64 12.48 5.08
N ALA A 205 -6.74 13.43 5.36
CA ALA A 205 -5.60 13.24 6.27
C ALA A 205 -6.03 12.98 7.73
N ASP A 206 -7.26 13.38 8.10
CA ASP A 206 -7.77 13.34 9.47
C ASP A 206 -8.56 12.07 9.81
N THR A 207 -8.65 11.10 8.91
CA THR A 207 -9.42 9.85 9.14
C THR A 207 -9.02 9.09 10.40
N THR A 208 -7.75 9.21 10.83
CA THR A 208 -7.26 8.64 12.09
C THR A 208 -7.87 9.35 13.30
N LEU A 209 -7.94 10.69 13.26
CA LEU A 209 -8.53 11.52 14.33
C LEU A 209 -10.05 11.35 14.39
N THR A 210 -10.73 11.32 13.23
CA THR A 210 -12.17 11.03 13.14
C THR A 210 -12.49 9.64 13.68
N GLY A 211 -11.64 8.65 13.38
CA GLY A 211 -11.76 7.30 13.93
C GLY A 211 -11.62 7.26 15.45
N ALA A 212 -10.64 7.97 16.01
CA ALA A 212 -10.45 8.07 17.46
C ALA A 212 -11.62 8.78 18.15
N ALA A 213 -12.16 9.84 17.54
CA ALA A 213 -13.32 10.56 18.04
C ALA A 213 -14.59 9.69 18.07
N CYS A 214 -14.81 8.85 17.05
CA CYS A 214 -15.94 7.92 17.04
C CYS A 214 -15.85 6.88 18.16
N VAL A 215 -14.67 6.29 18.39
CA VAL A 215 -14.46 5.35 19.50
C VAL A 215 -14.69 6.03 20.85
N ALA A 216 -14.16 7.25 21.02
CA ALA A 216 -14.35 8.01 22.26
C ALA A 216 -15.81 8.34 22.51
N ARG A 217 -16.58 8.67 21.48
CA ARG A 217 -18.02 8.93 21.57
C ARG A 217 -18.81 7.66 21.95
N ASP A 218 -18.52 6.54 21.28
CA ASP A 218 -19.21 5.27 21.50
C ASP A 218 -18.86 4.65 22.88
N ALA A 219 -17.72 5.01 23.47
CA ALA A 219 -17.31 4.56 24.81
C ALA A 219 -18.00 5.31 25.97
N VAL A 220 -18.70 6.41 25.71
CA VAL A 220 -19.35 7.27 26.73
C VAL A 220 -20.88 7.11 26.72
N THR A 221 -21.41 6.29 25.82
CA THR A 221 -22.83 5.91 25.68
C THR A 221 -23.05 4.44 25.99
#